data_AF-A0A8T7CZH3-F1
#
_entry.id   AF-A0A8T7CZH3-F1
#
_cell.length_a   1.000
_cell.length_b   1.000
_cell.length_c   1.000
_cell.angle_alpha   90.00
_cell.angle_beta   90.00
_cell.angle_gamma   90.00
#
_symmetry.space_group_name_H-M   'P 1'
#
loop_
_entity.id
_entity.type
_entity.pdbx_description
1 polymer ?
#
loop_
_entity_poly.entity_id
_entity_poly.type
_entity_poly.pdbx_seq_one_letter_code
_entity_poly.pdbx_strand_id
1 'polypeptide(L)'
;MKLKRYAILLLVFPGALVFPMMSMAHSLQDLERQCETARERYIAPLRQDVINQCIADRESGNRGSRSSRDARQHCERFYADFGQGGTTQQGGFRQRMFHNIPQCQAFYDAERAARPRR
;
A
#
# COMPACT_ATOMS: atom_id res chain seq x y z
N MET A 1 37.04 24.71 -53.58
CA MET A 1 37.42 24.44 -52.17
C MET A 1 36.35 23.54 -51.54
N LYS A 2 36.78 22.63 -50.67
CA LYS A 2 36.19 21.29 -50.43
C LYS A 2 34.93 21.34 -49.53
N LEU A 3 33.80 20.81 -50.01
CA LEU A 3 32.67 20.38 -49.18
C LEU A 3 33.09 19.15 -48.35
N LYS A 4 33.08 19.27 -47.03
CA LYS A 4 33.31 18.14 -46.12
C LYS A 4 32.08 17.23 -46.10
N ARG A 5 32.25 16.04 -46.65
CA ARG A 5 31.37 14.89 -46.49
C ARG A 5 31.48 14.41 -45.04
N TYR A 6 30.46 14.65 -44.22
CA TYR A 6 30.34 13.97 -42.93
C TYR A 6 29.64 12.64 -43.18
N ALA A 7 30.46 11.61 -43.27
CA ALA A 7 30.05 10.22 -43.36
C ALA A 7 29.20 9.87 -42.13
N ILE A 8 27.98 9.45 -42.40
CA ILE A 8 27.09 8.75 -41.47
C ILE A 8 27.84 7.48 -41.04
N LEU A 9 28.38 7.48 -39.81
CA LEU A 9 28.90 6.27 -39.18
C LEU A 9 27.76 5.65 -38.36
N LEU A 10 27.05 4.73 -38.99
CA LEU A 10 26.12 3.80 -38.32
C LEU A 10 26.91 2.94 -37.32
N LEU A 11 26.92 3.33 -36.05
CA LEU A 11 27.28 2.43 -34.96
C LEU A 11 26.12 1.46 -34.73
N VAL A 12 26.21 0.32 -35.40
CA VAL A 12 25.50 -0.91 -35.05
C VAL A 12 25.80 -1.20 -33.58
N PHE A 13 24.77 -1.29 -32.74
CA PHE A 13 24.83 -1.68 -31.34
C PHE A 13 24.40 -3.15 -31.27
N PRO A 14 25.29 -4.16 -31.43
CA PRO A 14 24.92 -5.55 -31.25
C PRO A 14 25.05 -5.84 -29.75
N GLY A 15 24.07 -5.38 -28.98
CA GLY A 15 24.01 -5.61 -27.55
C GLY A 15 22.59 -5.99 -27.19
N ALA A 16 22.23 -7.24 -27.48
CA ALA A 16 21.07 -7.86 -26.85
C ALA A 16 21.31 -7.83 -25.35
N LEU A 17 20.82 -6.78 -24.68
CA LEU A 17 20.62 -6.76 -23.25
C LEU A 17 19.50 -7.78 -22.97
N VAL A 18 19.88 -9.05 -22.94
CA VAL A 18 19.19 -10.07 -22.16
C VAL A 18 19.31 -9.62 -20.71
N PHE A 19 18.43 -8.71 -20.29
CA PHE A 19 18.15 -8.51 -18.89
C PHE A 19 17.68 -9.88 -18.39
N PRO A 20 18.41 -10.55 -17.49
CA PRO A 20 17.87 -11.74 -16.87
C PRO A 20 16.59 -11.28 -16.18
N MET A 21 15.44 -11.77 -16.68
CA MET A 21 14.21 -11.82 -15.90
C MET A 21 14.53 -12.73 -14.72
N MET A 22 15.18 -12.17 -13.71
CA MET A 22 15.45 -12.84 -12.45
C MET A 22 14.09 -12.87 -11.75
N SER A 23 13.29 -13.87 -12.13
CA SER A 23 12.01 -14.16 -11.52
C SER A 23 12.28 -14.65 -10.11
N MET A 24 12.46 -13.70 -9.19
CA MET A 24 12.46 -13.95 -7.76
C MET A 24 11.08 -14.51 -7.43
N ALA A 25 10.97 -15.83 -7.34
CA ALA A 25 9.77 -16.47 -6.80
C ALA A 25 9.66 -16.07 -5.33
N HIS A 26 8.92 -15.00 -5.06
CA HIS A 26 8.63 -14.57 -3.70
C HIS A 26 7.67 -15.57 -3.09
N SER A 27 7.89 -15.94 -1.83
CA SER A 27 6.90 -16.74 -1.11
C SER A 27 5.58 -15.95 -0.98
N LEU A 28 4.45 -16.65 -0.83
CA LEU A 28 3.16 -15.98 -0.58
C LEU A 28 3.22 -15.03 0.62
N GLN A 29 3.96 -15.42 1.66
CA GLN A 29 4.17 -14.62 2.86
C GLN A 29 4.98 -13.35 2.58
N ASP A 30 5.96 -13.40 1.67
CA ASP A 30 6.71 -12.21 1.29
C ASP A 30 5.85 -11.23 0.48
N LEU A 31 5.02 -11.76 -0.43
CA LEU A 31 4.05 -10.94 -1.19
C LEU A 31 3.02 -10.29 -0.27
N GLU A 32 2.52 -11.03 0.73
CA GLU A 32 1.63 -10.48 1.77
C GLU A 32 2.31 -9.33 2.52
N ARG A 33 3.55 -9.55 3.01
CA ARG A 33 4.32 -8.53 3.73
C ARG A 33 4.55 -7.28 2.88
N GLN A 34 4.84 -7.45 1.59
CA GLN A 34 5.01 -6.34 0.65
C GLN A 34 3.71 -5.57 0.44
N CYS A 35 2.57 -6.27 0.29
CA CYS A 35 1.26 -5.65 0.23
C CYS A 35 0.97 -4.82 1.49
N GLU A 36 1.10 -5.41 2.68
CA GLU A 36 0.80 -4.70 3.93
C GLU A 36 1.74 -3.51 4.18
N THR A 37 3.03 -3.67 3.90
CA THR A 37 4.00 -2.57 4.01
C THR A 37 3.65 -1.43 3.05
N ALA A 38 3.27 -1.76 1.82
CA ALA A 38 2.89 -0.76 0.83
C ALA A 38 1.57 -0.06 1.20
N ARG A 39 0.58 -0.80 1.70
CA ARG A 39 -0.69 -0.23 2.21
C ARG A 39 -0.45 0.72 3.38
N GLU A 40 0.40 0.33 4.32
CA GLU A 40 0.64 1.12 5.54
C GLU A 40 1.20 2.50 5.23
N ARG A 41 1.98 2.67 4.16
CA ARG A 41 2.46 3.99 3.71
C ARG A 41 1.34 4.96 3.35
N TYR A 42 0.21 4.46 2.86
CA TYR A 42 -0.96 5.26 2.54
C TYR A 42 -1.94 5.37 3.71
N ILE A 43 -2.05 4.32 4.53
CA ILE A 43 -2.98 4.27 5.66
C ILE A 43 -2.48 5.14 6.82
N ALA A 44 -1.19 5.09 7.15
CA ALA A 44 -0.61 5.79 8.29
C ALA A 44 -0.93 7.30 8.34
N PRO A 45 -0.74 8.09 7.26
CA PRO A 45 -1.08 9.51 7.29
C PRO A 45 -2.58 9.74 7.51
N LEU A 46 -3.44 9.00 6.81
CA LEU A 46 -4.90 9.12 6.95
C LEU A 46 -5.38 8.73 8.36
N ARG A 47 -4.77 7.68 8.94
CA ARG A 47 -5.05 7.26 10.32
C ARG A 47 -4.65 8.36 11.31
N GLN A 48 -3.51 8.99 11.09
CA GLN A 48 -3.05 10.08 11.95
C GLN A 48 -3.99 11.29 11.87
N ASP A 49 -4.47 11.65 10.68
CA ASP A 49 -5.40 12.76 10.47
C ASP A 49 -6.72 12.54 11.23
N VAL A 50 -7.31 11.34 11.13
CA VAL A 50 -8.57 11.04 11.85
C VAL A 50 -8.37 10.91 13.36
N ILE A 51 -7.20 10.45 13.82
CA ILE A 51 -6.84 10.46 15.25
C ILE A 51 -6.75 11.89 15.76
N ASN A 52 -6.06 12.78 15.03
CA ASN A 52 -5.92 14.19 15.42
C ASN A 52 -7.29 14.89 15.49
N GLN A 53 -8.16 14.65 14.51
CA GLN A 53 -9.52 15.17 14.52
C GLN A 53 -10.32 14.65 15.72
N CYS A 54 -10.23 13.35 16.01
CA CYS A 54 -10.88 12.76 17.19
C CYS A 54 -10.41 13.38 18.50
N ILE A 55 -9.11 13.67 18.63
CA ILE A 55 -8.54 14.32 19.82
C ILE A 55 -9.13 15.74 19.94
N ALA A 56 -9.09 16.54 18.87
CA ALA A 56 -9.63 17.90 18.88
C ALA A 56 -11.13 17.95 19.23
N ASP A 57 -11.92 17.03 18.66
CA ASP A 57 -13.36 16.90 18.96
C ASP A 57 -13.60 16.54 20.44
N ARG A 58 -12.73 15.74 21.04
CA ARG A 58 -12.83 15.32 22.45
C ARG A 58 -12.35 16.40 23.42
N GLU A 59 -11.29 17.11 23.08
CA GLU A 59 -10.73 18.20 23.88
C GLU A 59 -11.61 19.45 23.86
N SER A 60 -12.31 19.72 22.76
CA SER A 60 -13.29 20.82 22.66
C SER A 60 -14.54 20.63 23.54
N GLY A 61 -14.66 19.52 24.27
CA GLY A 61 -15.77 19.23 25.17
C GLY A 61 -17.00 18.62 24.50
N ASN A 62 -17.04 18.54 23.17
CA ASN A 62 -18.18 18.04 22.41
C ASN A 62 -18.49 16.54 22.64
N ARG A 63 -17.50 15.76 23.12
CA ARG A 63 -17.63 14.30 23.30
C ARG A 63 -17.12 13.78 24.66
N GLY A 64 -17.07 14.64 25.69
CA GLY A 64 -16.95 14.22 27.10
C GLY A 64 -15.57 13.72 27.57
N SER A 65 -14.44 14.27 27.08
CA SER A 65 -13.12 13.92 27.66
C SER A 65 -12.83 14.71 28.93
N ARG A 66 -12.20 14.05 29.93
CA ARG A 66 -11.76 14.66 31.20
C ARG A 66 -10.33 15.22 31.15
N SER A 67 -9.51 14.79 30.19
CA SER A 67 -8.14 15.28 29.97
C SER A 67 -7.66 15.00 28.54
N SER A 68 -6.62 15.71 28.09
CA SER A 68 -5.96 15.50 26.79
C SER A 68 -5.34 14.11 26.64
N ARG A 69 -4.79 13.57 27.74
CA ARG A 69 -4.18 12.22 27.73
C ARG A 69 -5.24 11.15 27.49
N ASP A 70 -6.39 11.26 28.15
CA ASP A 70 -7.50 10.31 27.97
C ASP A 70 -8.07 10.38 26.55
N ALA A 71 -8.15 11.59 25.97
CA ALA A 71 -8.56 11.78 24.59
C ALA A 71 -7.64 11.06 23.61
N ARG A 72 -6.32 11.27 23.73
CA ARG A 72 -5.33 10.62 22.87
C ARG A 72 -5.37 9.10 22.97
N GLN A 73 -5.29 8.55 24.19
CA GLN A 73 -5.29 7.11 24.40
C GLN A 73 -6.58 6.45 23.88
N HIS A 74 -7.73 7.13 24.01
CA HIS A 74 -8.97 6.65 23.44
C HIS A 74 -8.92 6.64 21.90
N CYS A 75 -8.57 7.76 21.27
CA CYS A 75 -8.57 7.88 19.81
C CYS A 75 -7.58 6.93 19.13
N GLU A 76 -6.38 6.77 19.68
CA GLU A 76 -5.37 5.83 19.16
C GLU A 76 -5.87 4.37 19.19
N ARG A 77 -6.48 3.95 20.31
CA ARG A 77 -7.09 2.61 20.41
C ARG A 77 -8.28 2.45 19.47
N PHE A 78 -9.13 3.47 19.37
CA PHE A 78 -10.34 3.41 18.54
C PHE A 78 -10.01 3.27 17.05
N TYR A 79 -8.94 3.92 16.59
CA TYR A 79 -8.47 3.86 15.20
C TYR A 79 -7.32 2.89 14.96
N ALA A 80 -7.03 1.96 15.89
CA ALA A 80 -5.96 0.99 15.74
C ALA A 80 -6.07 0.17 14.45
N ASP A 81 -7.30 -0.26 14.12
CA ASP A 81 -7.62 -1.04 12.92
C ASP A 81 -8.10 -0.19 11.74
N PHE A 82 -7.77 1.11 11.74
CA PHE A 82 -8.14 2.00 10.64
C PHE A 82 -7.61 1.47 9.29
N GLY A 83 -8.48 1.47 8.28
CA GLY A 83 -8.17 0.93 6.96
C GLY A 83 -8.23 -0.59 6.83
N GLN A 84 -8.50 -1.34 7.91
CA GLN A 84 -8.82 -2.76 7.81
C GLN A 84 -10.22 -2.97 7.23
N GLY A 85 -10.37 -3.96 6.36
CA GLY A 85 -11.67 -4.42 5.86
C GLY A 85 -12.24 -5.51 6.75
N GLY A 86 -13.33 -6.14 6.31
CA GLY A 86 -13.95 -7.26 7.00
C GLY A 86 -15.47 -7.19 6.98
N THR A 87 -16.10 -8.08 7.74
CA THR A 87 -17.54 -8.11 7.90
C THR A 87 -17.96 -7.17 9.03
N THR A 88 -18.92 -6.30 8.76
CA THR A 88 -19.54 -5.44 9.77
C THR A 88 -20.44 -6.27 10.68
N GLN A 89 -20.78 -5.76 11.86
CA GLN A 89 -21.68 -6.46 12.79
C GLN A 89 -23.06 -6.75 12.18
N GLN A 90 -23.49 -5.95 11.19
CA GLN A 90 -24.76 -6.09 10.47
C GLN A 90 -24.65 -7.04 9.26
N GLY A 91 -23.52 -7.72 9.07
CA GLY A 91 -23.29 -8.66 7.97
C GLY A 91 -22.84 -8.02 6.65
N GLY A 92 -22.80 -6.69 6.55
CA GLY A 92 -22.25 -5.99 5.38
C GLY A 92 -20.73 -6.16 5.25
N PHE A 93 -20.20 -6.11 4.02
CA PHE A 93 -18.77 -6.19 3.77
C PHE A 93 -18.13 -4.80 3.67
N ARG A 94 -17.06 -4.57 4.43
CA ARG A 94 -16.20 -3.39 4.31
C ARG A 94 -14.93 -3.78 3.57
N GLN A 95 -14.70 -3.17 2.41
CA GLN A 95 -13.48 -3.40 1.65
C GLN A 95 -12.25 -2.84 2.38
N ARG A 96 -11.12 -3.55 2.30
CA ARG A 96 -9.84 -3.07 2.84
C ARG A 96 -9.38 -1.84 2.04
N MET A 97 -8.92 -0.79 2.72
CA MET A 97 -8.37 0.39 2.04
C MET A 97 -7.12 0.02 1.25
N PHE A 98 -6.91 0.65 0.09
CA PHE A 98 -5.75 0.42 -0.78
C PHE A 98 -5.50 -1.05 -1.16
N HIS A 99 -6.54 -1.88 -1.20
CA HIS A 99 -6.44 -3.28 -1.63
C HIS A 99 -6.02 -3.42 -3.11
N ASN A 100 -6.23 -2.38 -3.92
CA ASN A 100 -6.02 -2.40 -5.36
C ASN A 100 -4.61 -1.98 -5.80
N ILE A 101 -3.69 -1.67 -4.88
CA ILE A 101 -2.32 -1.30 -5.23
C ILE A 101 -1.55 -2.49 -5.85
N PRO A 102 -0.53 -2.23 -6.70
CA PRO A 102 0.14 -3.30 -7.44
C PRO A 102 0.70 -4.43 -6.57
N GLN A 103 1.24 -4.09 -5.39
CA GLN A 103 1.80 -5.07 -4.45
C GLN A 103 0.73 -6.02 -3.92
N CYS A 104 -0.47 -5.52 -3.67
CA CYS A 104 -1.58 -6.34 -3.19
C CYS A 104 -2.21 -7.16 -4.30
N GLN A 105 -2.29 -6.65 -5.53
CA GLN A 105 -2.73 -7.44 -6.67
C GLN A 105 -1.78 -8.62 -6.92
N ALA A 106 -0.46 -8.41 -6.87
CA ALA A 106 0.51 -9.48 -6.99
C ALA A 106 0.32 -10.58 -5.92
N PHE A 107 0.06 -10.19 -4.67
CA PHE A 107 -0.27 -11.13 -3.60
C PHE A 107 -1.57 -11.89 -3.89
N TYR A 108 -2.67 -11.20 -4.22
CA TYR A 108 -3.95 -11.85 -4.48
C TYR A 108 -3.92 -12.76 -5.71
N ASP A 109 -3.14 -12.41 -6.72
CA ASP A 109 -2.96 -13.23 -7.92
C ASP A 109 -2.21 -14.53 -7.58
N ALA A 110 -1.12 -14.42 -6.82
CA ALA A 110 -0.37 -15.58 -6.34
C ALA A 110 -1.20 -16.45 -5.39
N GLU A 111 -1.98 -15.85 -4.49
CA GLU A 111 -2.88 -16.56 -3.58
C GLU A 111 -3.94 -17.35 -4.35
N ARG A 112 -4.58 -16.73 -5.34
CA ARG A 112 -5.58 -17.42 -6.20
C ARG A 112 -4.94 -18.56 -6.99
N ALA A 113 -3.72 -18.40 -7.48
CA ALA A 113 -2.99 -19.44 -8.21
C ALA A 113 -2.58 -20.62 -7.31
N ALA A 114 -2.29 -20.37 -6.04
CA ALA A 114 -1.90 -21.39 -5.07
C ALA A 114 -3.07 -22.18 -4.49
N ARG A 115 -4.31 -21.69 -4.60
CA ARG A 115 -5.50 -22.41 -4.13
C ARG A 115 -5.70 -23.69 -4.95
N PRO A 116 -5.80 -24.87 -4.31
CA PRO A 116 -6.12 -26.10 -5.02
C PRO A 116 -7.52 -25.97 -5.64
N ARG A 117 -7.61 -26.26 -6.94
CA ARG A 117 -8.90 -26.37 -7.63
C ARG A 117 -9.61 -27.60 -7.05
N ARG A 118 -10.67 -27.36 -6.28
CA ARG A 118 -11.62 -28.41 -5.89
C ARG A 118 -12.56 -28.71 -7.03
#